data_AF-A0A3C1W8R4-F1
#
_entry.id   AF-A0A3C1W8R4-F1
#
_cell.length_a   1.000
_cell.length_b   1.000
_cell.length_c   1.000
_cell.angle_alpha   90.00
_cell.angle_beta   90.00
_cell.angle_gamma   90.00
#
_symmetry.space_group_name_H-M   'P 1'
#
loop_
_entity.id
_entity.type
_entity.pdbx_description
1 polymer ?
#
loop_
_entity_poly.entity_id
_entity_poly.type
_entity_poly.pdbx_seq_one_letter_code
_entity_poly.pdbx_strand_id
1 'polypeptide(L)'
;NLSELMNLIRKDLGNPKTKIPVVIGRITDWKVWKFGAIIRKAQASFVEADPRAALVTSTDSYGNSDPWHYDTAGYLDLGEQFAKALISAEKGHSK
;
A
#
# COMPACT_ATOMS: atom_id res chain seq x y z
N ASN A 1 14.30 -2.77 -3.18
CA ASN A 1 13.55 -4.02 -2.88
C ASN A 1 12.10 -3.93 -3.34
N LEU A 2 11.23 -3.13 -2.69
CA LEU A 2 9.81 -3.04 -3.07
C LEU A 2 9.59 -2.63 -4.54
N SER A 3 10.26 -1.59 -5.01
CA SER A 3 10.15 -1.14 -6.41
C SER A 3 10.53 -2.23 -7.40
N GLU A 4 11.64 -2.92 -7.14
CA GLU A 4 12.11 -4.01 -8.00
C GLU A 4 11.14 -5.19 -8.01
N LEU A 5 10.65 -5.62 -6.84
CA LEU A 5 9.66 -6.69 -6.74
C LEU A 5 8.39 -6.37 -7.54
N MET A 6 7.85 -5.15 -7.39
CA MET A 6 6.63 -4.75 -8.11
C MET A 6 6.87 -4.65 -9.62
N ASN A 7 8.06 -4.21 -10.05
CA ASN A 7 8.44 -4.17 -11.46
C ASN A 7 8.55 -5.58 -12.06
N LEU A 8 9.16 -6.52 -11.35
CA LEU A 8 9.25 -7.92 -11.76
C LEU A 8 7.88 -8.57 -11.84
N ILE A 9 7.02 -8.42 -10.83
CA ILE A 9 5.63 -8.93 -10.85
C ILE A 9 4.86 -8.38 -12.06
N ARG A 10 4.95 -7.08 -12.33
CA ARG A 10 4.29 -6.47 -13.50
C ARG A 10 4.84 -6.98 -14.84
N LYS A 11 6.16 -7.19 -14.91
CA LYS A 11 6.82 -7.75 -16.09
C LYS A 11 6.32 -9.16 -16.37
N ASP A 12 6.24 -10.00 -15.33
CA ASP A 12 5.84 -11.40 -15.46
C ASP A 12 4.35 -11.56 -15.73
N LEU A 13 3.50 -10.69 -15.18
CA LEU A 13 2.05 -10.73 -15.38
C LEU A 13 1.55 -10.01 -16.64
N GLY A 14 2.43 -9.27 -17.34
CA GLY A 14 2.26 -8.85 -18.73
C GLY A 14 0.99 -8.06 -19.10
N ASN A 15 1.06 -6.73 -19.07
CA ASN A 15 0.46 -5.89 -20.14
C ASN A 15 1.06 -4.46 -20.13
N PRO A 16 1.82 -4.03 -21.15
CA PRO A 16 2.36 -2.67 -21.22
C PRO A 16 1.29 -1.58 -21.45
N LYS A 17 0.05 -1.95 -21.85
CA LYS A 17 -1.04 -0.98 -22.08
C LYS A 17 -1.76 -0.53 -20.81
N THR A 18 -1.64 -1.30 -19.72
CA THR A 18 -2.28 -1.03 -18.43
C THR A 18 -1.36 -1.53 -17.32
N LYS A 19 -0.45 -0.69 -16.83
CA LYS A 19 0.46 -1.06 -15.73
C LYS A 19 -0.36 -1.46 -14.49
N ILE A 20 -0.32 -2.72 -14.05
CA ILE A 20 -1.15 -3.24 -12.94
C ILE A 20 -1.06 -2.30 -11.72
N PRO A 21 -2.19 -1.84 -11.15
CA PRO A 21 -2.17 -0.92 -10.02
C PRO A 21 -1.63 -1.62 -8.77
N VAL A 22 -0.92 -0.88 -7.92
CA VAL A 22 -0.34 -1.40 -6.67
C VAL A 22 -0.88 -0.59 -5.49
N VAL A 23 -1.64 -1.23 -4.60
CA VAL A 23 -2.13 -0.58 -3.38
C VAL A 23 -1.32 -1.09 -2.20
N ILE A 24 -0.74 -0.16 -1.43
CA ILE A 24 0.07 -0.47 -0.26
C ILE A 24 -0.64 0.03 0.98
N GLY A 25 -0.81 -0.84 1.98
CA GLY A 25 -1.19 -0.46 3.32
C GLY A 25 0.05 -0.02 4.08
N ARG A 26 0.06 1.21 4.60
CA ARG A 26 1.17 1.70 5.43
C ARG A 26 1.23 0.86 6.71
N ILE A 27 2.41 0.36 7.10
CA ILE A 27 2.56 -0.41 8.34
C ILE A 27 2.28 0.46 9.59
N THR A 28 1.88 -0.13 10.71
CA THR A 28 1.67 0.58 11.98
C THR A 28 2.88 1.42 12.39
N ASP A 29 2.63 2.58 12.99
CA ASP A 29 3.69 3.41 13.60
C ASP A 29 3.87 3.06 15.09
N TRP A 30 4.31 1.83 15.35
CA TRP A 30 4.48 1.35 16.71
C TRP A 30 5.94 1.26 17.14
N LYS A 31 6.17 1.61 18.40
CA LYS A 31 7.43 1.51 19.15
C LYS A 31 8.17 0.19 19.02
N VAL A 32 7.50 -0.94 18.75
CA VAL A 32 8.18 -2.23 18.55
C VAL A 32 8.98 -2.27 17.24
N TRP A 33 8.65 -1.43 16.26
CA TRP A 33 9.33 -1.37 14.98
C TRP A 33 10.54 -0.45 15.05
N LYS A 34 11.71 -1.01 15.40
CA LYS A 34 12.99 -0.27 15.45
C LYS A 34 13.28 0.60 14.21
N PHE A 35 12.84 0.14 13.04
CA PHE A 35 13.01 0.84 11.75
C PHE A 35 11.69 1.24 11.09
N GLY A 36 10.59 1.32 11.86
CA GLY A 36 9.24 1.60 11.34
C GLY A 36 9.18 2.87 10.47
N ALA A 37 9.80 3.96 10.93
CA ALA A 37 9.87 5.21 10.17
C ALA A 37 10.61 5.07 8.83
N ILE A 38 11.69 4.26 8.78
CA ILE A 38 12.44 4.02 7.54
C ILE A 38 11.57 3.25 6.55
N ILE A 39 10.85 2.22 7.01
CA ILE A 39 9.95 1.43 6.17
C ILE A 39 8.76 2.27 5.69
N ARG A 40 8.11 3.04 6.57
CA ARG A 40 7.00 3.94 6.22
C ARG A 40 7.42 4.97 5.17
N LYS A 41 8.63 5.55 5.31
CA LYS A 41 9.22 6.44 4.30
C LYS A 41 9.43 5.70 2.97
N ALA A 42 9.98 4.49 2.99
CA ALA A 42 10.19 3.71 1.77
C ALA A 42 8.87 3.34 1.06
N GLN A 43 7.80 3.03 1.82
CA GLN A 43 6.45 2.82 1.26
C GLN A 43 5.94 4.08 0.56
N ALA A 44 6.08 5.25 1.20
CA ALA A 44 5.68 6.52 0.61
C ALA A 44 6.50 6.87 -0.65
N SER A 45 7.83 6.73 -0.60
CA SER A 45 8.70 7.00 -1.74
C SER A 45 8.43 6.08 -2.94
N PHE A 46 8.04 4.82 -2.71
CA PHE A 46 7.60 3.95 -3.80
C PHE A 46 6.33 4.48 -4.48
N VAL A 47 5.33 4.88 -3.68
CA VAL A 47 4.05 5.38 -4.20
C VAL A 47 4.22 6.72 -4.92
N GLU A 48 5.07 7.60 -4.42
CA GLU A 48 5.41 8.88 -5.08
C GLU A 48 6.06 8.66 -6.46
N ALA A 49 6.92 7.64 -6.58
CA ALA A 49 7.62 7.32 -7.83
C ALA A 49 6.79 6.53 -8.85
N ASP A 50 5.63 5.99 -8.46
CA ASP A 50 4.82 5.11 -9.30
C ASP A 50 3.40 5.65 -9.51
N PRO A 51 3.07 6.16 -10.71
CA PRO A 51 1.78 6.81 -10.98
C PRO A 51 0.58 5.86 -10.91
N ARG A 52 0.81 4.54 -10.85
CA ARG A 52 -0.24 3.53 -10.64
C ARG A 52 -0.16 2.86 -9.27
N ALA A 53 0.45 3.53 -8.31
CA ALA A 53 0.46 3.10 -6.93
C ALA A 53 -0.36 4.04 -6.02
N ALA A 54 -0.87 3.48 -4.93
CA ALA A 54 -1.58 4.23 -3.90
C ALA A 54 -1.16 3.77 -2.51
N LEU A 55 -1.11 4.70 -1.56
CA LEU A 55 -0.80 4.43 -0.16
C LEU A 55 -2.06 4.62 0.68
N VAL A 56 -2.51 3.55 1.33
CA VAL A 56 -3.58 3.60 2.33
C VAL A 56 -2.95 3.96 3.68
N THR A 57 -3.38 5.10 4.24
CA THR A 57 -2.85 5.67 5.48
C THR A 57 -3.87 5.69 6.63
N SER A 58 -5.10 5.21 6.40
CA SER A 58 -6.09 5.02 7.47
C SER A 58 -5.56 4.13 8.60
N THR A 59 -4.59 3.27 8.27
CA THR A 59 -3.84 2.43 9.22
C THR A 59 -3.16 3.21 10.34
N ASP A 60 -2.91 4.51 10.16
CA ASP A 60 -2.33 5.38 11.19
C ASP A 60 -3.29 5.58 12.39
N SER A 61 -4.58 5.30 12.22
CA SER A 61 -5.61 5.41 13.26
C SER A 61 -6.09 4.08 13.82
N TYR A 62 -5.57 2.94 13.33
CA TYR A 62 -6.06 1.64 13.76
C TYR A 62 -5.59 1.28 15.17
N GLY A 63 -6.49 0.62 15.91
CA GLY A 63 -6.11 -0.12 17.10
C GLY A 63 -5.38 -1.41 16.73
N ASN A 64 -4.80 -2.03 17.74
CA ASN A 64 -4.03 -3.25 17.56
C ASN A 64 -4.47 -4.34 18.54
N SER A 65 -4.54 -5.57 18.05
CA SER A 65 -4.94 -6.74 18.85
C SER A 65 -3.79 -7.27 19.71
N ASP A 66 -2.56 -7.09 19.24
CA ASP A 66 -1.30 -7.35 19.92
C ASP A 66 -0.24 -6.35 19.41
N PRO A 67 0.98 -6.28 19.97
CA PRO A 67 2.05 -5.37 19.51
C PRO A 67 2.42 -5.36 18.01
N TRP A 68 1.91 -6.28 17.19
CA TRP A 68 2.31 -6.47 15.79
C TRP A 68 1.14 -6.35 14.81
N HIS A 69 -0.08 -6.68 15.22
CA HIS A 69 -1.23 -6.82 14.33
C HIS A 69 -2.33 -5.78 14.59
N TYR A 70 -2.95 -5.29 13.53
CA TYR A 70 -4.17 -4.49 13.61
C TYR A 70 -5.28 -5.26 14.34
N ASP A 71 -6.23 -4.54 14.92
CA ASP A 71 -7.47 -5.15 15.42
C ASP A 71 -8.43 -5.51 14.27
N THR A 72 -9.49 -6.25 14.60
CA THR A 72 -10.51 -6.70 13.63
C THR A 72 -11.15 -5.51 12.91
N ALA A 73 -11.43 -4.41 13.61
CA ALA A 73 -12.05 -3.24 13.01
C ALA A 73 -11.11 -2.57 11.99
N GLY A 74 -9.82 -2.47 12.31
CA GLY A 74 -8.78 -1.98 11.43
C GLY A 74 -8.62 -2.84 10.17
N TYR A 75 -8.66 -4.17 10.27
CA TYR A 75 -8.61 -5.03 9.08
C TYR A 75 -9.85 -4.89 8.17
N LEU A 76 -11.04 -4.71 8.74
CA LEU A 76 -12.26 -4.48 7.95
C LEU A 76 -12.18 -3.14 7.19
N ASP A 77 -11.79 -2.06 7.88
CA ASP A 77 -11.59 -0.75 7.23
C ASP A 77 -10.47 -0.82 6.19
N LEU A 78 -9.38 -1.54 6.47
CA LEU A 78 -8.26 -1.70 5.53
C LEU A 78 -8.72 -2.27 4.19
N GLY A 79 -9.58 -3.30 4.22
CA GLY A 79 -10.15 -3.90 3.01
C GLY A 79 -10.98 -2.90 2.21
N GLU A 80 -11.82 -2.12 2.88
CA GLU A 80 -12.64 -1.07 2.23
C GLU A 80 -11.76 0.02 1.60
N GLN A 81 -10.74 0.47 2.32
CA GLN A 81 -9.82 1.51 1.87
C GLN A 81 -8.93 1.03 0.72
N PHE A 82 -8.53 -0.24 0.70
CA PHE A 82 -7.87 -0.87 -0.46
C PHE A 82 -8.78 -0.87 -1.69
N ALA A 83 -10.05 -1.24 -1.54
CA ALA A 83 -11.01 -1.26 -2.65
C ALA A 83 -11.22 0.15 -3.23
N LYS A 84 -11.41 1.16 -2.37
CA LYS A 84 -11.53 2.57 -2.78
C LYS A 84 -10.28 3.07 -3.51
N ALA A 85 -9.10 2.74 -3.00
CA ALA A 85 -7.82 3.13 -3.62
C ALA A 85 -7.63 2.47 -4.99
N LEU A 86 -7.94 1.18 -5.11
CA LEU A 86 -7.88 0.44 -6.36
C LEU A 86 -8.80 1.04 -7.43
N ILE A 87 -10.08 1.25 -7.09
CA ILE A 87 -11.08 1.86 -8.00
C ILE A 87 -10.61 3.25 -8.47
N SER A 88 -10.02 4.04 -7.57
CA SER A 88 -9.50 5.37 -7.92
C SER A 88 -8.29 5.28 -8.87
N ALA A 89 -7.38 4.34 -8.62
CA ALA A 89 -6.21 4.09 -9.46
C ALA A 89 -6.57 3.55 -10.85
N GLU A 90 -7.69 2.85 -11.00
CA GLU A 90 -8.19 2.41 -12.31
C GLU A 90 -8.86 3.55 -13.09
N LYS A 91 -9.68 4.38 -12.43
CA LYS A 91 -10.34 5.54 -13.08
C LYS A 91 -9.35 6.58 -13.61
N GLY A 92 -8.19 6.72 -12.97
CA GLY A 92 -7.10 7.59 -13.44
C GLY A 92 -6.44 7.14 -14.75
N HIS A 93 -6.64 5.89 -15.18
CA HIS A 93 -6.05 5.32 -16.40
C HIS A 93 -6.96 5.47 -17.64
N SER A 94 -8.20 5.93 -17.48
CA SER A 94 -9.18 6.07 -18.57
C SER A 94 -9.30 7.49 -19.16
N LYS A 95 -8.32 8.37 -18.92
CA LYS A 95 -8.23 9.70 -19.53
C LYS A 95 -7.10 9.77 -20.53
#